data_AF-A0A4Q8B954-F1
#
_entry.id   AF-A0A4Q8B954-F1
#
_cell.length_a   1.000
_cell.length_b   1.000
_cell.length_c   1.000
_cell.angle_alpha   90.00
_cell.angle_beta   90.00
_cell.angle_gamma   90.00
#
_symmetry.space_group_name_H-M   'P 1'
#
loop_
_entity.id
_entity.type
_entity.pdbx_description
1 polymer ?
#
loop_
_entity_poly.entity_id
_entity_poly.type
_entity_poly.pdbx_seq_one_letter_code
_entity_poly.pdbx_strand_id
1 'polypeptide(L)'
;MKMKMKTIALVPAVLAAAILLIAAPASAAPGNIGFGFNATDISGFPSGAARLTGGGAHNPGTGFVKSAGGFRCTSDVGQGPLAGCLAGEGVRWDTVELLASTTFKCTGAATEPLKTAITDANTIVLLADFYRAGDGNDESFTAQMIVSADDIAPDITGIQNVWIQGVGCASAIANFSGKATSQE
;
A
#
# COMPACT_ATOMS: atom_id res chain seq x y z
N MET A 1 91.32 17.58 -26.78
CA MET A 1 90.95 17.39 -25.36
C MET A 1 89.44 17.30 -25.24
N LYS A 2 88.96 16.42 -24.37
CA LYS A 2 87.62 15.80 -24.35
C LYS A 2 86.47 16.79 -24.11
N MET A 3 85.47 16.70 -24.97
CA MET A 3 84.12 17.28 -24.81
C MET A 3 83.42 16.55 -23.65
N LYS A 4 82.91 17.28 -22.64
CA LYS A 4 82.01 16.73 -21.62
C LYS A 4 80.64 17.39 -21.74
N MET A 5 79.80 16.74 -22.53
CA MET A 5 78.37 16.96 -22.64
C MET A 5 77.75 16.69 -21.26
N LYS A 6 77.19 17.73 -20.62
CA LYS A 6 76.37 17.54 -19.41
C LYS A 6 74.99 17.10 -19.86
N THR A 7 74.72 15.82 -19.63
CA THR A 7 73.47 15.12 -19.91
C THR A 7 72.30 15.85 -19.26
N ILE A 8 71.38 16.32 -20.09
CA ILE A 8 70.04 16.76 -19.69
C ILE A 8 69.29 15.50 -19.24
N ALA A 9 69.09 15.34 -17.94
CA ALA A 9 68.19 14.32 -17.41
C ALA A 9 66.77 14.90 -17.41
N LEU A 10 66.01 14.57 -18.45
CA LEU A 10 64.55 14.71 -18.48
C LEU A 10 63.99 13.77 -17.40
N VAL A 11 63.43 14.32 -16.33
CA VAL A 11 62.67 13.56 -15.35
C VAL A 11 61.30 13.28 -15.98
N PRO A 12 60.89 12.02 -16.20
CA PRO A 12 59.51 11.77 -16.59
C PRO A 12 58.64 11.98 -15.35
N ALA A 13 57.87 13.06 -15.35
CA ALA A 13 56.77 13.25 -14.41
C ALA A 13 55.72 12.17 -14.70
N VAL A 14 55.78 11.08 -13.95
CA VAL A 14 54.72 10.06 -13.94
C VAL A 14 53.52 10.66 -13.22
N LEU A 15 52.64 11.31 -13.97
CA LEU A 15 51.34 11.75 -13.48
C LEU A 15 50.44 10.50 -13.38
N ALA A 16 50.53 9.80 -12.25
CA ALA A 16 49.58 8.74 -11.92
C ALA A 16 48.23 9.39 -11.61
N ALA A 17 47.39 9.59 -12.64
CA ALA A 17 46.00 9.93 -12.46
C ALA A 17 45.29 8.72 -11.83
N ALA A 18 45.17 8.74 -10.50
CA ALA A 18 44.34 7.81 -9.76
C ALA A 18 42.87 8.09 -10.11
N ILE A 19 42.33 7.33 -11.06
CA ILE A 19 40.90 7.29 -11.31
C ILE A 19 40.27 6.49 -10.16
N LEU A 20 39.95 7.19 -9.06
CA LEU A 20 39.01 6.69 -8.07
C LEU A 20 37.64 6.60 -8.76
N LEU A 21 37.34 5.43 -9.32
CA LEU A 21 35.98 5.03 -9.64
C LEU A 21 35.21 4.96 -8.31
N ILE A 22 34.63 6.09 -7.92
CA ILE A 22 33.62 6.13 -6.87
C ILE A 22 32.43 5.39 -7.45
N ALA A 23 32.39 4.07 -7.30
CA ALA A 23 31.20 3.29 -7.53
C ALA A 23 30.18 3.81 -6.54
N ALA A 24 29.28 4.69 -6.99
CA ALA A 24 28.08 4.99 -6.23
C ALA A 24 27.44 3.64 -5.90
N PRO A 25 27.11 3.36 -4.63
CA PRO A 25 26.33 2.17 -4.34
C PRO A 25 25.06 2.30 -5.17
N ALA A 26 24.88 1.40 -6.14
CA ALA A 26 23.62 1.26 -6.84
C ALA A 26 22.64 0.74 -5.79
N SER A 27 21.94 1.64 -5.11
CA SER A 27 20.80 1.28 -4.29
C SER A 27 19.80 0.63 -5.25
N ALA A 28 19.59 -0.68 -5.09
CA ALA A 28 18.49 -1.34 -5.77
C ALA A 28 17.22 -0.58 -5.39
N ALA A 29 16.45 -0.12 -6.39
CA ALA A 29 15.12 0.39 -6.12
C ALA A 29 14.39 -0.68 -5.29
N PRO A 30 13.76 -0.33 -4.15
CA PRO A 30 13.01 -1.31 -3.39
C PRO A 30 11.99 -1.94 -4.33
N GLY A 31 12.05 -3.26 -4.46
CA GLY A 31 11.12 -4.02 -5.29
C GLY A 31 9.68 -3.82 -4.81
N ASN A 32 8.72 -4.25 -5.61
CA ASN A 32 7.32 -4.20 -5.21
C ASN A 32 7.11 -5.06 -3.96
N ILE A 33 6.36 -4.54 -3.00
CA ILE A 33 6.05 -5.20 -1.74
C ILE A 33 4.78 -6.02 -1.96
N GLY A 34 4.86 -7.32 -1.73
CA GLY A 34 3.71 -8.21 -1.79
C GLY A 34 2.86 -8.07 -0.54
N PHE A 35 1.54 -8.14 -0.68
CA PHE A 35 0.62 -8.18 0.44
C PHE A 35 -0.55 -9.14 0.20
N GLY A 36 -1.14 -9.62 1.28
CA GLY A 36 -2.35 -10.43 1.25
C GLY A 36 -3.14 -10.29 2.54
N PHE A 37 -4.47 -10.31 2.43
CA PHE A 37 -5.35 -10.12 3.57
C PHE A 37 -6.69 -10.85 3.47
N ASN A 38 -7.31 -11.08 4.63
CA ASN A 38 -8.67 -11.61 4.76
C ASN A 38 -9.36 -10.94 5.95
N ALA A 39 -10.38 -10.12 5.66
CA ALA A 39 -11.22 -9.41 6.61
C ALA A 39 -12.65 -9.92 6.49
N THR A 40 -13.22 -10.46 7.57
CA THR A 40 -14.53 -11.15 7.51
C THR A 40 -15.72 -10.30 7.90
N ASP A 41 -15.50 -9.18 8.59
CA ASP A 41 -16.58 -8.41 9.23
C ASP A 41 -16.28 -6.91 9.31
N ILE A 42 -16.01 -6.30 8.14
CA ILE A 42 -15.80 -4.86 8.02
C ILE A 42 -17.12 -4.16 8.27
N SER A 43 -17.21 -3.40 9.36
CA SER A 43 -18.42 -2.70 9.77
C SER A 43 -18.08 -1.52 10.68
N GLY A 44 -19.07 -0.71 11.02
CA GLY A 44 -18.93 0.35 12.01
C GLY A 44 -19.76 1.59 11.69
N PHE A 45 -19.96 1.89 10.40
CA PHE A 45 -20.91 2.92 9.99
C PHE A 45 -22.34 2.53 10.36
N PRO A 46 -23.29 3.50 10.40
CA PRO A 46 -24.67 3.25 10.86
C PRO A 46 -25.41 2.12 10.12
N SER A 47 -25.01 1.77 8.90
CA SER A 47 -25.50 0.58 8.20
C SER A 47 -24.37 -0.09 7.43
N GLY A 48 -24.62 -1.30 6.92
CA GLY A 48 -23.67 -2.01 6.06
C GLY A 48 -22.62 -2.80 6.83
N ALA A 49 -22.28 -3.93 6.24
CA ALA A 49 -21.13 -4.74 6.63
C ALA A 49 -20.62 -5.44 5.37
N ALA A 50 -19.32 -5.73 5.34
CA ALA A 50 -18.70 -6.39 4.20
C ALA A 50 -17.60 -7.37 4.62
N ARG A 51 -17.41 -8.38 3.77
CA ARG A 51 -16.25 -9.27 3.78
C ARG A 51 -15.36 -8.90 2.60
N LEU A 52 -14.06 -8.83 2.85
CA LEU A 52 -13.06 -8.49 1.84
C LEU A 52 -11.85 -9.40 1.97
N THR A 53 -11.43 -9.97 0.87
CA THR A 53 -10.15 -10.70 0.77
C THR A 53 -9.38 -10.17 -0.41
N GLY A 54 -8.06 -10.34 -0.40
CA GLY A 54 -7.29 -10.07 -1.58
C GLY A 54 -5.81 -10.00 -1.31
N GLY A 55 -5.11 -9.44 -2.27
CA GLY A 55 -3.67 -9.27 -2.22
C GLY A 55 -3.14 -8.81 -3.56
N GLY A 56 -1.82 -8.69 -3.62
CA GLY A 56 -1.14 -8.22 -4.80
C GLY A 56 0.22 -7.67 -4.43
N ALA A 57 0.65 -6.64 -5.18
CA ALA A 57 1.88 -5.95 -4.86
C ALA A 57 1.74 -4.44 -5.09
N HIS A 58 2.43 -3.66 -4.27
CA HIS A 58 2.47 -2.20 -4.36
C HIS A 58 3.90 -1.65 -4.24
N ASN A 59 4.08 -0.39 -4.59
CA ASN A 59 5.33 0.32 -4.35
C ASN A 59 5.04 1.82 -4.05
N PRO A 60 5.20 2.27 -2.79
CA PRO A 60 4.90 3.65 -2.40
C PRO A 60 5.77 4.68 -3.11
N GLY A 61 7.00 4.32 -3.49
CA GLY A 61 7.94 5.24 -4.15
C GLY A 61 7.65 5.49 -5.62
N THR A 62 6.89 4.60 -6.28
CA THR A 62 6.57 4.70 -7.72
C THR A 62 5.09 4.87 -8.01
N GLY A 63 4.21 4.64 -7.03
CA GLY A 63 2.76 4.59 -7.25
C GLY A 63 2.28 3.28 -7.86
N PHE A 64 3.16 2.28 -8.06
CA PHE A 64 2.76 0.99 -8.61
C PHE A 64 1.79 0.27 -7.67
N VAL A 65 0.71 -0.27 -8.24
CA VAL A 65 -0.12 -1.26 -7.57
C VAL A 65 -0.77 -2.19 -8.59
N LYS A 66 -0.81 -3.48 -8.27
CA LYS A 66 -1.68 -4.47 -8.89
C LYS A 66 -2.21 -5.37 -7.80
N SER A 67 -3.49 -5.20 -7.49
CA SER A 67 -4.19 -6.00 -6.50
C SER A 67 -5.66 -6.14 -6.83
N ALA A 68 -6.23 -7.23 -6.35
CA ALA A 68 -7.64 -7.57 -6.51
C ALA A 68 -8.02 -8.61 -5.45
N GLY A 69 -9.30 -8.94 -5.40
CA GLY A 69 -9.74 -10.07 -4.61
C GLY A 69 -11.24 -10.22 -4.53
N GLY A 70 -11.70 -10.88 -3.47
CA GLY A 70 -13.10 -11.17 -3.22
C GLY A 70 -13.76 -10.08 -2.40
N PHE A 71 -14.99 -9.72 -2.75
CA PHE A 71 -15.81 -8.74 -2.05
C PHE A 71 -17.22 -9.30 -1.89
N ARG A 72 -17.84 -9.07 -0.72
CA ARG A 72 -19.25 -9.37 -0.49
C ARG A 72 -19.82 -8.47 0.59
N CYS A 73 -20.96 -7.84 0.33
CA CYS A 73 -21.75 -7.20 1.38
C CYS A 73 -22.43 -8.28 2.23
N THR A 74 -22.22 -8.25 3.53
CA THR A 74 -22.84 -9.17 4.49
C THR A 74 -24.12 -8.57 5.11
N SER A 75 -24.28 -7.25 5.02
CA SER A 75 -25.48 -6.49 5.35
C SER A 75 -25.68 -5.35 4.35
N ASP A 76 -26.92 -4.89 4.18
CA ASP A 76 -27.26 -3.77 3.28
C ASP A 76 -26.47 -2.51 3.64
N VAL A 77 -25.78 -1.94 2.65
CA VAL A 77 -25.04 -0.68 2.79
C VAL A 77 -25.92 0.48 2.35
N GLY A 78 -26.29 1.34 3.29
CA GLY A 78 -27.18 2.48 3.07
C GLY A 78 -26.48 3.84 2.93
N GLN A 79 -25.14 3.89 2.99
CA GLN A 79 -24.39 5.14 2.90
C GLN A 79 -23.05 5.01 2.17
N GLY A 80 -22.50 6.16 1.81
CA GLY A 80 -21.18 6.26 1.19
C GLY A 80 -21.15 5.70 -0.23
N PRO A 81 -19.95 5.43 -0.77
CA PRO A 81 -19.81 5.01 -2.16
C PRO A 81 -20.36 3.61 -2.47
N LEU A 82 -20.49 2.75 -1.46
CA LEU A 82 -21.10 1.42 -1.60
C LEU A 82 -22.62 1.41 -1.34
N ALA A 83 -23.27 2.58 -1.24
CA ALA A 83 -24.70 2.67 -1.00
C ALA A 83 -25.49 1.91 -2.10
N GLY A 84 -26.37 1.00 -1.67
CA GLY A 84 -27.13 0.13 -2.57
C GLY A 84 -26.50 -1.25 -2.81
N CYS A 85 -25.36 -1.57 -2.17
CA CYS A 85 -24.88 -2.95 -2.09
C CYS A 85 -25.73 -3.73 -1.07
N LEU A 86 -26.51 -4.69 -1.55
CA LEU A 86 -27.43 -5.46 -0.71
C LEU A 86 -26.73 -6.66 -0.06
N ALA A 87 -27.29 -7.14 1.05
CA ALA A 87 -26.80 -8.32 1.75
C ALA A 87 -26.73 -9.52 0.80
N GLY A 88 -25.55 -10.10 0.69
CA GLY A 88 -25.25 -11.23 -0.19
C GLY A 88 -24.75 -10.85 -1.58
N GLU A 89 -24.79 -9.59 -1.96
CA GLU A 89 -24.21 -9.09 -3.21
C GLU A 89 -22.68 -8.89 -3.08
N GLY A 90 -22.03 -8.71 -4.24
CA GLY A 90 -20.59 -8.59 -4.35
C GLY A 90 -19.93 -9.89 -4.79
N VAL A 91 -18.97 -9.78 -5.71
CA VAL A 91 -18.19 -10.92 -6.21
C VAL A 91 -16.69 -10.66 -6.19
N ARG A 92 -16.26 -9.46 -6.57
CA ARG A 92 -14.84 -9.10 -6.66
C ARG A 92 -14.62 -7.62 -6.47
N TRP A 93 -13.36 -7.26 -6.29
CA TRP A 93 -12.87 -5.90 -6.39
C TRP A 93 -11.53 -5.91 -7.13
N ASP A 94 -11.17 -4.79 -7.76
CA ASP A 94 -9.84 -4.55 -8.29
C ASP A 94 -9.38 -3.11 -8.05
N THR A 95 -8.08 -2.91 -8.18
CA THR A 95 -7.45 -1.63 -7.84
C THR A 95 -7.51 -0.67 -9.02
N VAL A 96 -7.97 0.55 -8.75
CA VAL A 96 -7.89 1.70 -9.65
C VAL A 96 -6.54 2.40 -9.49
N GLU A 97 -6.20 2.76 -8.24
CA GLU A 97 -5.04 3.60 -7.94
C GLU A 97 -4.47 3.31 -6.54
N LEU A 98 -3.14 3.47 -6.40
CA LEU A 98 -2.46 3.57 -5.11
C LEU A 98 -2.47 5.03 -4.66
N LEU A 99 -3.22 5.33 -3.60
CA LEU A 99 -3.30 6.68 -3.06
C LEU A 99 -2.13 6.91 -2.09
N ALA A 100 -1.58 8.13 -2.07
CA ALA A 100 -0.53 8.49 -1.11
C ALA A 100 -1.04 8.48 0.34
N SER A 101 -2.28 8.91 0.54
CA SER A 101 -2.94 8.92 1.85
C SER A 101 -4.46 9.05 1.70
N THR A 102 -5.16 8.79 2.80
CA THR A 102 -6.57 9.17 2.95
C THR A 102 -6.89 9.52 4.39
N THR A 103 -7.97 10.28 4.58
CA THR A 103 -8.58 10.46 5.90
C THR A 103 -9.76 9.53 6.08
N PHE A 104 -9.90 8.94 7.27
CA PHE A 104 -10.94 7.94 7.52
C PHE A 104 -11.50 8.00 8.94
N LYS A 105 -12.62 7.31 9.11
CA LYS A 105 -13.29 6.98 10.37
C LYS A 105 -13.71 5.52 10.32
N CYS A 106 -13.71 4.83 11.44
CA CYS A 106 -14.19 3.44 11.52
C CYS A 106 -15.70 3.36 11.74
N THR A 107 -16.29 4.30 12.49
CA THR A 107 -17.70 4.25 12.89
C THR A 107 -18.57 5.27 12.18
N GLY A 108 -17.96 6.28 11.56
CA GLY A 108 -18.69 7.41 10.99
C GLY A 108 -19.35 8.33 12.04
N ALA A 109 -19.17 8.06 13.33
CA ALA A 109 -19.73 8.90 14.38
C ALA A 109 -19.20 10.33 14.30
N ALA A 110 -20.08 11.31 14.56
CA ALA A 110 -19.70 12.73 14.56
C ALA A 110 -18.60 13.03 15.59
N THR A 111 -18.64 12.34 16.74
CA THR A 111 -17.66 12.45 17.82
C THR A 111 -16.38 11.66 17.59
N GLU A 112 -16.33 10.77 16.60
CA GLU A 112 -15.07 10.08 16.26
C GLU A 112 -14.10 11.09 15.63
N PRO A 113 -12.85 11.22 16.14
CA PRO A 113 -11.82 12.03 15.50
C PRO A 113 -11.49 11.50 14.10
N LEU A 114 -11.24 12.41 13.15
CA LEU A 114 -10.79 12.05 11.81
C LEU A 114 -9.34 11.55 11.88
N LYS A 115 -9.08 10.37 11.31
CA LYS A 115 -7.76 9.73 11.27
C LYS A 115 -7.14 9.89 9.89
N THR A 116 -5.84 9.67 9.77
CA THR A 116 -5.12 9.66 8.48
C THR A 116 -4.34 8.37 8.33
N ALA A 117 -4.52 7.68 7.20
CA ALA A 117 -3.67 6.57 6.78
C ALA A 117 -2.77 7.04 5.65
N ILE A 118 -1.51 6.63 5.67
CA ILE A 118 -0.50 6.98 4.67
C ILE A 118 0.02 5.67 4.08
N THR A 119 0.12 5.61 2.75
CA THR A 119 0.69 4.45 2.08
C THR A 119 2.19 4.40 2.33
N ASP A 120 2.66 3.27 2.84
CA ASP A 120 4.06 2.98 3.09
C ASP A 120 4.37 1.48 2.83
N ALA A 121 5.40 0.94 3.46
CA ALA A 121 5.78 -0.46 3.28
C ALA A 121 4.78 -1.46 3.90
N ASN A 122 4.03 -1.04 4.92
CA ASN A 122 3.16 -1.87 5.75
C ASN A 122 1.69 -1.48 5.67
N THR A 123 1.38 -0.30 5.10
CA THR A 123 0.03 0.22 4.91
C THR A 123 -0.18 0.56 3.45
N ILE A 124 -1.33 0.18 2.92
CA ILE A 124 -1.79 0.60 1.60
C ILE A 124 -3.11 1.33 1.70
N VAL A 125 -3.21 2.41 0.95
CA VAL A 125 -4.45 3.14 0.69
C VAL A 125 -4.76 2.98 -0.79
N LEU A 126 -5.91 2.39 -1.12
CA LEU A 126 -6.33 2.12 -2.48
C LEU A 126 -7.60 2.89 -2.81
N LEU A 127 -7.70 3.36 -4.06
CA LEU A 127 -8.99 3.51 -4.72
C LEU A 127 -9.28 2.20 -5.45
N ALA A 128 -10.47 1.63 -5.24
CA ALA A 128 -10.83 0.33 -5.78
C ALA A 128 -12.25 0.35 -6.35
N ASP A 129 -12.44 -0.46 -7.40
CA ASP A 129 -13.75 -0.75 -7.96
C ASP A 129 -14.28 -2.06 -7.38
N PHE A 130 -15.58 -2.08 -7.10
CA PHE A 130 -16.31 -3.18 -6.49
C PHE A 130 -17.45 -3.60 -7.41
N TYR A 131 -17.67 -4.91 -7.51
CA TYR A 131 -18.56 -5.48 -8.51
C TYR A 131 -19.58 -6.38 -7.85
N ARG A 132 -20.86 -6.19 -8.18
CA ARG A 132 -21.95 -7.11 -7.86
C ARG A 132 -21.96 -8.30 -8.83
N ALA A 133 -22.63 -9.37 -8.41
CA ALA A 133 -22.88 -10.48 -9.32
C ALA A 133 -23.81 -10.02 -10.44
N GLY A 134 -23.44 -10.26 -11.69
CA GLY A 134 -24.25 -9.90 -12.87
C GLY A 134 -23.83 -8.63 -13.59
N ASP A 135 -23.11 -7.73 -12.93
CA ASP A 135 -22.60 -6.47 -13.56
C ASP A 135 -21.35 -6.73 -14.43
N GLY A 136 -20.79 -7.95 -14.37
CA GLY A 136 -19.71 -8.39 -15.25
C GLY A 136 -18.41 -7.61 -15.07
N ASN A 137 -18.05 -6.84 -16.09
CA ASN A 137 -16.87 -5.96 -16.09
C ASN A 137 -17.25 -4.49 -15.84
N ASP A 138 -18.54 -4.17 -15.75
CA ASP A 138 -18.98 -2.83 -15.42
C ASP A 138 -18.89 -2.66 -13.89
N GLU A 139 -18.17 -1.64 -13.46
CA GLU A 139 -17.94 -1.35 -12.05
C GLU A 139 -19.27 -0.94 -11.38
N SER A 140 -19.65 -1.64 -10.31
CA SER A 140 -20.88 -1.30 -9.57
C SER A 140 -20.66 -0.09 -8.66
N PHE A 141 -19.48 -0.01 -8.05
CA PHE A 141 -19.11 1.03 -7.10
C PHE A 141 -17.61 1.32 -7.15
N THR A 142 -17.22 2.54 -6.81
CA THR A 142 -15.82 2.93 -6.62
C THR A 142 -15.68 3.49 -5.20
N ALA A 143 -14.79 2.93 -4.39
CA ALA A 143 -14.59 3.35 -3.00
C ALA A 143 -13.11 3.25 -2.60
N GLN A 144 -12.73 4.01 -1.58
CA GLN A 144 -11.40 3.86 -0.99
C GLN A 144 -11.37 2.71 0.02
N MET A 145 -10.21 2.08 0.16
CA MET A 145 -9.95 1.07 1.17
C MET A 145 -8.53 1.17 1.73
N ILE A 146 -8.35 0.71 2.96
CA ILE A 146 -7.05 0.63 3.63
C ILE A 146 -6.80 -0.82 4.02
N VAL A 147 -5.56 -1.28 3.85
CA VAL A 147 -5.06 -2.54 4.43
C VAL A 147 -3.73 -2.25 5.08
N SER A 148 -3.54 -2.71 6.31
CA SER A 148 -2.33 -2.47 7.10
C SER A 148 -1.86 -3.73 7.79
N ALA A 149 -0.55 -3.85 7.99
CA ALA A 149 0.04 -4.85 8.87
C ALA A 149 -0.12 -4.50 10.36
N ASP A 150 -0.42 -3.24 10.66
CA ASP A 150 -0.48 -2.66 11.99
C ASP A 150 -1.86 -1.99 12.24
N ASP A 151 -2.19 -1.71 13.49
CA ASP A 151 -3.47 -1.10 13.86
C ASP A 151 -3.54 0.37 13.40
N ILE A 152 -4.51 0.68 12.53
CA ILE A 152 -4.76 2.02 11.99
C ILE A 152 -5.65 2.87 12.90
N ALA A 153 -6.33 2.27 13.88
CA ALA A 153 -7.23 2.99 14.81
C ALA A 153 -7.05 2.51 16.26
N PRO A 154 -5.88 2.76 16.88
CA PRO A 154 -5.54 2.26 18.22
C PRO A 154 -6.38 2.86 19.35
N ASP A 155 -7.14 3.92 19.08
CA ASP A 155 -8.15 4.49 19.99
C ASP A 155 -9.44 3.65 20.07
N ILE A 156 -9.62 2.68 19.17
CA ILE A 156 -10.76 1.76 19.13
C ILE A 156 -10.30 0.41 19.70
N THR A 157 -11.18 -0.24 20.47
CA THR A 157 -10.84 -1.53 21.08
C THR A 157 -10.65 -2.61 20.03
N GLY A 158 -9.52 -3.32 20.10
CA GLY A 158 -9.16 -4.38 19.17
C GLY A 158 -8.49 -3.85 17.90
N ILE A 159 -7.76 -4.73 17.20
CA ILE A 159 -6.98 -4.35 16.02
C ILE A 159 -7.92 -3.93 14.88
N GLN A 160 -7.74 -2.71 14.37
CA GLN A 160 -8.35 -2.24 13.15
C GLN A 160 -7.25 -2.16 12.10
N ASN A 161 -7.21 -3.07 11.13
CA ASN A 161 -6.14 -3.06 10.11
C ASN A 161 -6.67 -3.24 8.68
N VAL A 162 -7.99 -3.22 8.50
CA VAL A 162 -8.67 -3.05 7.21
C VAL A 162 -9.80 -2.05 7.35
N TRP A 163 -10.05 -1.26 6.31
CA TRP A 163 -11.15 -0.31 6.24
C TRP A 163 -11.72 -0.20 4.81
N ILE A 164 -13.03 0.04 4.71
CA ILE A 164 -13.71 0.42 3.47
C ILE A 164 -14.49 1.72 3.70
N GLN A 165 -14.37 2.65 2.76
CA GLN A 165 -15.03 3.94 2.79
C GLN A 165 -16.55 3.80 2.93
N GLY A 166 -17.09 4.37 4.01
CA GLY A 166 -18.52 4.36 4.29
C GLY A 166 -19.07 3.05 4.86
N VAL A 167 -18.24 2.03 5.08
CA VAL A 167 -18.64 0.76 5.74
C VAL A 167 -18.04 0.67 7.14
N GLY A 168 -16.73 0.88 7.26
CA GLY A 168 -16.05 0.91 8.55
C GLY A 168 -14.75 0.12 8.58
N CYS A 169 -14.37 -0.33 9.77
CA CYS A 169 -13.10 -1.01 10.04
C CYS A 169 -13.31 -2.47 10.45
N ALA A 170 -12.25 -3.26 10.37
CA ALA A 170 -12.19 -4.58 10.97
C ALA A 170 -10.76 -4.99 11.31
N SER A 171 -10.69 -6.02 12.15
CA SER A 171 -9.52 -6.89 12.21
C SER A 171 -9.47 -7.81 10.99
N ALA A 172 -8.27 -7.98 10.45
CA ALA A 172 -7.97 -8.85 9.34
C ALA A 172 -6.65 -9.58 9.60
N ILE A 173 -6.54 -10.79 9.05
CA ILE A 173 -5.24 -11.43 8.87
C ILE A 173 -4.59 -10.72 7.69
N ALA A 174 -3.56 -9.90 7.92
CA ALA A 174 -2.85 -9.15 6.88
C ALA A 174 -1.35 -9.44 6.95
N ASN A 175 -0.74 -9.73 5.79
CA ASN A 175 0.68 -10.05 5.66
C ASN A 175 1.31 -9.19 4.57
N PHE A 176 2.52 -8.68 4.83
CA PHE A 176 3.31 -7.88 3.91
C PHE A 176 4.72 -8.48 3.81
N SER A 177 5.22 -8.69 2.59
CA SER A 177 6.53 -9.33 2.37
C SER A 177 7.72 -8.49 2.86
N GLY A 178 7.51 -7.18 3.07
CA GLY A 178 8.51 -6.24 3.58
C GLY A 178 8.57 -6.16 5.10
N LYS A 179 7.61 -6.75 5.83
CA LYS A 179 7.64 -6.79 7.29
C LYS A 179 8.70 -7.80 7.71
N ALA A 180 9.85 -7.31 8.18
CA ALA A 180 10.74 -8.14 8.97
C ALA A 180 9.90 -8.69 10.13
N THR A 181 9.74 -10.01 10.20
CA THR A 181 9.19 -10.68 11.36
C THR A 181 10.06 -10.25 12.54
N SER A 182 9.55 -9.37 13.38
CA SER A 182 10.02 -9.27 14.76
C SER A 182 9.70 -10.62 15.37
N GLN A 183 10.70 -11.50 15.41
CA GLN A 183 10.66 -12.67 16.28
C GLN A 183 10.52 -12.14 17.70
N GLU A 184 9.40 -12.43 18.35
CA GLU A 184 9.34 -12.47 19.80
C GLU A 184 10.25 -13.58 20.34
#